data_AF-A0A8T8C9B8-F1
#
_entry.id   AF-A0A8T8C9B8-F1
#
_cell.length_a   1.000
_cell.length_b   1.000
_cell.length_c   1.000
_cell.angle_alpha   90.00
_cell.angle_beta   90.00
_cell.angle_gamma   90.00
#
_symmetry.space_group_name_H-M   'P 1'
#
loop_
_entity.id
_entity.type
_entity.pdbx_description
1 polymer ?
#
loop_
_entity_poly.entity_id
_entity_poly.type
_entity_poly.pdbx_seq_one_letter_code
_entity_poly.pdbx_strand_id
1 'polypeptide(L)'
;MEHAKNAPEEAAALAKNYAYNSLNGEGVDLSDYPIIRYCATGEIVTSESSAYFQKTWGNIKIERVRLYELEHLKGTPPAEILEKILNFNDALPERFRDIANW
;
A
#
# COMPACT_ATOMS: atom_id res chain seq x y z
N MET A 1 -12.45 8.12 9.35
CA MET A 1 -11.73 9.17 10.09
C MET A 1 -12.31 9.41 11.49
N GLU A 2 -13.63 9.59 11.63
CA GLU A 2 -14.26 9.87 12.94
C GLU A 2 -14.18 8.69 13.93
N HIS A 3 -14.30 7.45 13.46
CA HIS A 3 -14.09 6.24 14.28
C HIS A 3 -12.66 6.11 14.82
N ALA A 4 -11.65 6.38 13.99
CA ALA A 4 -10.24 6.30 14.37
C ALA A 4 -9.83 7.35 15.43
N LYS A 5 -10.53 8.49 15.49
CA LYS A 5 -10.32 9.50 16.55
C LYS A 5 -10.85 9.02 17.91
N ASN A 6 -11.87 8.17 17.90
CA ASN A 6 -12.51 7.65 19.11
C ASN A 6 -11.89 6.32 19.61
N ALA A 7 -10.99 5.70 18.82
CA ALA A 7 -10.31 4.45 19.13
C ALA A 7 -8.79 4.56 18.83
N PRO A 8 -8.01 5.25 19.69
CA PRO A 8 -6.60 5.54 19.42
C PRO A 8 -5.72 4.28 19.32
N GLU A 9 -6.06 3.21 20.04
CA GLU A 9 -5.35 1.92 19.93
C GLU A 9 -5.58 1.25 18.58
N GLU A 10 -6.81 1.28 18.07
CA GLU A 10 -7.16 0.77 16.75
C GLU A 10 -6.43 1.56 15.66
N ALA A 11 -6.43 2.90 15.77
CA ALA A 11 -5.70 3.76 14.83
C ALA A 11 -4.20 3.49 14.84
N ALA A 12 -3.59 3.26 16.01
CA ALA A 12 -2.18 2.90 16.12
C ALA A 12 -1.87 1.53 15.49
N ALA A 13 -2.71 0.53 15.76
CA ALA A 13 -2.59 -0.80 15.17
C ALA A 13 -2.70 -0.75 13.64
N LEU A 14 -3.68 0.00 13.12
CA LEU A 14 -3.88 0.20 11.69
C LEU A 14 -2.73 0.97 11.06
N ALA A 15 -2.28 2.09 11.64
CA ALA A 15 -1.16 2.87 11.12
C ALA A 15 0.10 2.02 10.98
N LYS A 16 0.42 1.24 12.02
CA LYS A 16 1.55 0.30 11.99
C LYS A 16 1.32 -0.80 10.96
N ASN A 17 0.14 -1.43 10.93
CA ASN A 17 -0.14 -2.49 9.97
C ASN A 17 -0.01 -1.99 8.52
N TYR A 18 -0.59 -0.82 8.21
CA TYR A 18 -0.45 -0.22 6.89
C TYR A 18 1.00 0.09 6.57
N ALA A 19 1.80 0.62 7.51
CA ALA A 19 3.20 0.90 7.27
C ALA A 19 4.02 -0.35 6.88
N TYR A 20 3.90 -1.44 7.65
CA TYR A 20 4.80 -2.59 7.52
C TYR A 20 4.22 -3.78 6.74
N ASN A 21 2.89 -3.96 6.70
CA ASN A 21 2.27 -5.26 6.37
C ASN A 21 1.21 -5.24 5.24
N SER A 22 0.86 -4.09 4.67
CA SER A 22 -0.30 -3.99 3.75
C SER A 22 0.01 -4.13 2.25
N LEU A 23 1.27 -3.98 1.81
CA LEU A 23 1.64 -4.08 0.38
C LEU A 23 2.20 -5.47 0.09
N ASN A 24 1.31 -6.39 -0.29
CA ASN A 24 1.57 -7.83 -0.32
C ASN A 24 2.01 -8.40 -1.68
N GLY A 25 1.95 -7.62 -2.76
CA GLY A 25 2.45 -8.04 -4.07
C GLY A 25 1.52 -7.63 -5.22
N GLU A 26 1.70 -8.30 -6.36
CA GLU A 26 0.87 -8.12 -7.56
C GLU A 26 -0.48 -8.84 -7.36
N GLY A 27 -1.59 -8.14 -7.59
CA GLY A 27 -2.93 -8.71 -7.61
C GLY A 27 -3.21 -9.36 -8.95
N VAL A 28 -3.03 -10.69 -9.02
CA VAL A 28 -3.16 -11.45 -10.27
C VAL A 28 -4.33 -12.43 -10.26
N ASP A 29 -4.94 -12.57 -11.43
CA ASP A 29 -5.95 -13.56 -11.76
C ASP A 29 -5.31 -14.75 -12.48
N LEU A 30 -5.62 -15.95 -12.00
CA LEU A 30 -5.11 -17.24 -12.48
C LEU A 30 -6.22 -18.12 -13.08
N SER A 31 -7.44 -17.60 -13.26
CA SER A 31 -8.57 -18.39 -13.74
C SER A 31 -8.36 -19.00 -15.14
N ASP A 32 -7.46 -18.40 -15.93
CA ASP A 32 -7.21 -18.74 -17.35
C ASP A 32 -5.77 -19.23 -17.59
N TYR A 33 -5.18 -19.88 -16.58
CA TYR A 33 -3.80 -20.37 -16.62
C TYR A 33 -3.51 -21.26 -17.86
N PRO A 34 -2.38 -21.07 -18.59
CA PRO A 34 -1.17 -20.34 -18.18
C PRO A 34 -1.18 -18.82 -18.42
N ILE A 35 -2.29 -18.24 -18.89
CA ILE A 35 -2.38 -16.79 -19.06
C ILE A 35 -2.70 -16.17 -17.69
N ILE A 36 -1.77 -15.36 -17.18
CA ILE A 36 -1.93 -14.62 -15.93
C ILE A 36 -2.29 -13.18 -16.26
N ARG A 37 -3.28 -12.61 -15.58
CA ARG A 37 -3.74 -11.23 -15.79
C ARG A 37 -3.71 -10.43 -14.50
N TYR A 38 -3.59 -9.12 -14.59
CA TYR A 38 -3.82 -8.24 -13.43
C TYR A 38 -5.32 -8.15 -13.14
N CYS A 39 -5.72 -8.32 -11.87
CA CYS A 39 -7.13 -8.33 -11.46
C CYS A 39 -7.87 -7.04 -11.84
N ALA A 40 -7.22 -5.88 -11.68
CA ALA A 40 -7.86 -4.59 -11.87
C ALA A 40 -8.09 -4.25 -13.36
N THR A 41 -7.20 -4.69 -14.26
CA THR A 41 -7.18 -4.23 -15.66
C THR A 41 -7.42 -5.34 -16.68
N GLY A 42 -7.25 -6.61 -16.30
CA GLY A 42 -7.30 -7.74 -17.22
C GLY A 42 -6.09 -7.84 -18.17
N GLU A 43 -5.13 -6.93 -18.08
CA GLU A 43 -3.90 -6.97 -18.86
C GLU A 43 -3.08 -8.22 -18.53
N ILE A 44 -2.43 -8.80 -19.54
CA ILE A 44 -1.54 -9.95 -19.35
C ILE A 44 -0.31 -9.49 -18.57
N VAL A 45 0.07 -10.26 -17.55
CA VAL A 45 1.31 -10.04 -16.80
C VAL A 45 2.50 -10.29 -17.70
N THR A 46 3.41 -9.32 -17.78
CA THR A 46 4.68 -9.44 -18.50
C THR A 46 5.86 -9.29 -17.56
N SER A 47 7.04 -9.74 -17.99
CA SER A 47 8.28 -9.52 -17.24
C SER A 47 8.56 -8.03 -17.01
N GLU A 48 8.19 -7.18 -17.96
CA GLU A 48 8.33 -5.72 -17.86
C GLU A 48 7.40 -5.14 -16.80
N SER A 49 6.12 -5.53 -16.79
CA SER A 49 5.15 -5.01 -15.81
C SER A 49 5.48 -5.45 -14.40
N SER A 50 5.90 -6.72 -14.20
CA SER A 50 6.36 -7.20 -12.90
C SER A 50 7.66 -6.51 -12.48
N ALA A 51 8.62 -6.29 -13.38
CA ALA A 51 9.85 -5.56 -13.05
C ALA A 51 9.59 -4.10 -12.63
N TYR A 52 8.67 -3.41 -13.32
CA TYR A 52 8.20 -2.09 -12.93
C TYR A 52 7.60 -2.12 -11.52
N PHE A 53 6.71 -3.08 -11.25
CA PHE A 53 6.06 -3.21 -9.95
C PHE A 53 7.08 -3.45 -8.83
N GLN A 54 7.96 -4.44 -8.97
CA GLN A 54 8.94 -4.80 -7.93
C GLN A 54 9.87 -3.63 -7.58
N LYS A 55 10.35 -2.89 -8.59
CA LYS A 55 11.18 -1.70 -8.37
C LYS A 55 10.41 -0.63 -7.60
N THR A 56 9.18 -0.36 -8.00
CA THR A 56 8.33 0.68 -7.40
C THR A 56 7.91 0.29 -5.98
N TRP A 57 7.53 -0.98 -5.78
CA TRP A 57 7.13 -1.57 -4.51
C TRP A 57 8.20 -1.46 -3.42
N GLY A 58 9.46 -1.74 -3.76
CA GLY A 58 10.59 -1.62 -2.83
C GLY A 58 10.76 -0.19 -2.30
N ASN A 59 10.67 0.82 -3.17
CA ASN A 59 10.77 2.22 -2.79
C ASN A 59 9.59 2.66 -1.91
N ILE A 60 8.36 2.31 -2.32
CA ILE A 60 7.14 2.65 -1.58
C ILE A 60 7.17 2.07 -0.16
N LYS A 61 7.63 0.83 0.01
CA LYS A 61 7.78 0.22 1.35
C LYS A 61 8.72 1.03 2.25
N ILE A 62 9.87 1.46 1.72
CA ILE A 62 10.84 2.25 2.47
C ILE A 62 10.24 3.61 2.86
N GLU A 63 9.61 4.31 1.91
CA GLU A 63 9.03 5.63 2.14
C GLU A 63 7.89 5.59 3.16
N ARG A 64 7.03 4.58 3.08
CA ARG A 64 5.90 4.44 4.00
C ARG A 64 6.32 4.11 5.43
N VAL A 65 7.30 3.22 5.60
CA VAL A 65 7.90 2.94 6.91
C VAL A 65 8.55 4.21 7.46
N ARG A 66 9.30 4.94 6.62
CA ARG A 66 9.93 6.20 7.01
C ARG A 66 8.90 7.25 7.46
N LEU A 67 7.79 7.38 6.74
CA LEU A 67 6.69 8.28 7.10
C LEU A 67 6.15 7.94 8.49
N TYR A 68 5.84 6.66 8.74
CA TYR A 68 5.36 6.20 10.05
C TYR A 68 6.34 6.52 11.18
N GLU A 69 7.61 6.12 11.03
CA GLU A 69 8.63 6.29 12.08
C GLU A 69 8.88 7.77 12.40
N LEU A 70 8.97 8.63 11.37
CA LEU A 70 9.17 10.06 11.57
C LEU A 70 8.00 10.72 12.30
N GLU A 71 6.76 10.41 11.92
CA GLU A 71 5.59 11.00 12.57
C GLU A 71 5.40 10.44 13.98
N HIS A 72 5.71 9.15 14.20
CA HIS A 72 5.69 8.53 15.52
C HIS A 72 6.70 9.18 16.47
N LEU A 73 7.94 9.42 16.02
CA LEU A 73 8.98 10.09 16.81
C LEU A 73 8.61 11.55 17.17
N LYS A 74 7.84 12.23 16.32
CA LYS A 74 7.32 13.58 16.61
C LYS A 74 6.21 13.58 17.67
N GLY A 75 5.69 12.42 18.06
CA GLY A 75 4.51 12.32 18.92
C GLY A 75 3.20 12.63 18.21
N THR A 76 3.15 12.45 16.88
CA THR A 76 1.93 12.69 16.09
C THR A 76 0.83 11.72 16.53
N PRO A 77 -0.43 12.19 16.69
CA PRO A 77 -1.53 11.31 17.07
C PRO A 77 -1.70 10.13 16.09
N PRO A 78 -1.95 8.89 16.56
CA PRO A 78 -2.03 7.73 15.68
C PRO A 78 -3.05 7.83 14.53
N ALA A 79 -4.20 8.48 14.77
CA ALA A 79 -5.20 8.71 13.74
C ALA A 79 -4.69 9.62 12.62
N GLU A 80 -3.86 10.60 12.93
CA GLU A 80 -3.22 11.48 11.92
C GLU A 80 -2.10 10.75 11.18
N ILE A 81 -1.35 9.87 11.85
CA ILE A 81 -0.36 8.99 11.17
C ILE A 81 -1.07 8.07 10.18
N LEU A 82 -2.19 7.46 10.60
CA LEU A 82 -3.01 6.61 9.74
C LEU A 82 -3.50 7.39 8.51
N GLU A 83 -4.07 8.58 8.71
CA GLU A 83 -4.51 9.45 7.62
C GLU A 83 -3.37 9.77 6.64
N LYS A 84 -2.19 10.13 7.14
CA LYS A 84 -1.02 10.42 6.28
C LYS A 84 -0.60 9.21 5.45
N ILE A 85 -0.65 8.00 6.03
CA ILE A 85 -0.34 6.76 5.29
C ILE A 85 -1.39 6.46 4.23
N LEU A 86 -2.68 6.64 4.54
CA LEU A 86 -3.75 6.45 3.56
C LEU A 86 -3.62 7.45 2.41
N ASN A 87 -3.40 8.73 2.71
CA ASN A 87 -3.16 9.76 1.71
C ASN A 87 -1.91 9.47 0.86
N PHE A 88 -0.84 8.92 1.45
CA PHE A 88 0.33 8.47 0.71
C PHE A 88 -0.01 7.34 -0.26
N ASN A 89 -0.81 6.34 0.16
CA ASN A 89 -1.26 5.25 -0.71
C ASN A 89 -2.17 5.77 -1.85
N ASP A 90 -3.07 6.70 -1.56
CA ASP A 90 -3.97 7.35 -2.54
C ASP A 90 -3.23 8.28 -3.51
N ALA A 91 -1.96 8.60 -3.24
CA ALA A 91 -1.10 9.38 -4.12
C ALA A 91 -0.12 8.52 -4.94
N LEU A 92 -0.12 7.20 -4.76
CA LEU A 92 0.76 6.29 -5.53
C LEU A 92 0.47 6.36 -7.03
N PRO A 93 1.44 6.01 -7.89
CA PRO A 93 1.21 5.94 -9.33
C PRO A 93 0.03 5.03 -9.66
N GLU A 94 -0.88 5.49 -10.52
CA GLU A 94 -2.07 4.74 -10.94
C GLU A 94 -1.70 3.33 -11.42
N ARG A 95 -0.69 3.23 -12.28
CA ARG A 95 -0.16 1.95 -12.77
C ARG A 95 0.26 0.99 -11.65
N PHE A 96 0.83 1.52 -10.57
CA PHE A 96 1.22 0.69 -9.44
C PHE A 96 -0.02 0.19 -8.67
N ARG A 97 -1.02 1.04 -8.46
CA ARG A 97 -2.28 0.66 -7.78
C ARG A 97 -3.06 -0.38 -8.58
N ASP A 98 -3.14 -0.22 -9.89
CA ASP A 98 -3.77 -1.19 -10.79
C ASP A 98 -3.13 -2.58 -10.66
N ILE A 99 -1.80 -2.64 -10.65
CA ILE A 99 -1.06 -3.90 -10.47
C ILE A 99 -1.20 -4.44 -9.05
N ALA A 100 -1.21 -3.58 -8.02
CA ALA A 100 -1.39 -3.98 -6.63
C ALA A 100 -2.83 -4.42 -6.31
N ASN A 101 -3.79 -4.10 -7.18
CA ASN A 101 -5.22 -4.17 -6.92
C ASN A 101 -5.61 -3.44 -5.62
N TRP A 102 -5.13 -2.20 -5.50
CA TRP A 102 -5.31 -1.32 -4.34
C TRP A 102 -6.35 -0.24 -4.61
#